data_AF-A0A496R438-F1
#
_entry.id   AF-A0A496R438-F1
#
_cell.length_a   1.000
_cell.length_b   1.000
_cell.length_c   1.000
_cell.angle_alpha   90.00
_cell.angle_beta   90.00
_cell.angle_gamma   90.00
#
_symmetry.space_group_name_H-M   'P 1'
#
loop_
_entity.id
_entity.type
_entity.pdbx_description
1 polymer ?
#
loop_
_entity_poly.entity_id
_entity_poly.type
_entity_poly.pdbx_seq_one_letter_code
_entity_poly.pdbx_strand_id
1 'polypeptide(L)' 'MGASLSKNKLDKAHQFEEKMNARRNTEKEAAISRMQNGSDVKSELPYIDFAKHLEHIGDHALNIAQALRLIKYKN' A
#
# COMPACT_ATOMS: atom_id res chain seq x y z
N MET A 1 -17.36 15.99 -16.77
CA MET A 1 -17.29 16.39 -15.34
C MET A 1 -17.07 15.14 -14.51
N GLY A 2 -15.83 14.90 -14.04
CA GLY A 2 -15.53 13.74 -13.19
C GLY A 2 -16.16 13.91 -11.81
N ALA A 3 -16.84 12.87 -11.31
CA ALA A 3 -17.46 12.90 -10.00
C ALA A 3 -16.40 13.14 -8.91
N SER A 4 -16.62 14.15 -8.06
CA SER A 4 -15.78 14.40 -6.88
C SER A 4 -15.86 13.19 -5.95
N LEU A 5 -14.70 12.68 -5.53
CA LEU A 5 -14.66 11.55 -4.61
C LEU A 5 -15.31 11.95 -3.28
N SER A 6 -16.30 11.18 -2.82
CA SER A 6 -16.94 11.41 -1.52
C SER A 6 -15.94 11.19 -0.38
N LYS A 7 -16.07 11.91 0.73
CA LYS A 7 -15.23 11.75 1.93
C LYS A 7 -15.11 10.29 2.37
N ASN A 8 -16.23 9.56 2.44
CA ASN A 8 -16.24 8.13 2.81
C ASN A 8 -15.34 7.25 1.92
N LYS A 9 -15.29 7.53 0.61
CA LYS A 9 -14.43 6.79 -0.33
C LYS A 9 -12.96 7.13 -0.14
N LEU A 10 -12.64 8.39 0.18
CA LEU A 10 -11.28 8.82 0.50
C LEU A 10 -10.82 8.22 1.83
N ASP A 11 -11.67 8.23 2.86
CA ASP A 11 -11.39 7.61 4.16
C ASP A 11 -11.14 6.11 4.00
N LYS A 12 -11.90 5.42 3.13
CA LYS A 12 -11.65 4.01 2.78
C LYS A 12 -10.30 3.82 2.07
N ALA A 13 -9.92 4.72 1.16
CA ALA A 13 -8.61 4.65 0.50
C ALA A 13 -7.47 4.78 1.52
N HIS A 14 -7.57 5.71 2.47
CA HIS A 14 -6.62 5.81 3.58
C HIS A 14 -6.57 4.53 4.42
N GLN A 15 -7.72 3.96 4.78
CA GLN A 15 -7.75 2.70 5.54
C GLN A 15 -7.10 1.53 4.79
N PHE A 16 -7.23 1.48 3.46
CA PHE A 16 -6.55 0.46 2.67
C PHE A 16 -5.05 0.67 2.65
N GLU A 17 -4.60 1.91 2.52
CA GLU A 17 -3.17 2.24 2.54
C GLU A 17 -2.50 1.89 3.88
N GLU A 18 -3.12 2.26 4.99
CA GLU A 18 -2.65 1.87 6.33
C GLU A 18 -2.55 0.34 6.49
N LYS A 19 -3.54 -0.39 5.97
CA LYS A 19 -3.52 -1.86 5.98
C LYS A 19 -2.41 -2.44 5.11
N MET A 20 -2.12 -1.84 3.96
CA MET A 20 -1.03 -2.29 3.09
C MET A 20 0.33 -2.04 3.70
N ASN A 21 0.53 -0.86 4.29
CA ASN A 21 1.72 -0.55 5.07
C ASN A 21 1.95 -1.51 6.23
N ALA A 22 0.89 -1.77 7.02
CA ALA A 22 0.97 -2.73 8.11
C ALA A 22 1.31 -4.13 7.61
N ARG A 23 0.65 -4.58 6.53
CA ARG A 23 0.90 -5.91 5.94
C ARG A 23 2.32 -6.03 5.43
N ARG A 24 2.84 -5.04 4.70
CA ARG A 24 4.23 -5.01 4.22
C ARG A 24 5.21 -5.18 5.39
N ASN A 25 4.98 -4.48 6.50
CA ASN A 25 5.85 -4.57 7.67
C ASN A 25 5.82 -5.97 8.30
N THR A 26 4.62 -6.52 8.55
CA THR A 26 4.46 -7.88 9.10
C THR A 26 5.11 -8.94 8.20
N GLU A 27 4.89 -8.86 6.88
CA GLU A 27 5.44 -9.83 5.94
C GLU A 27 6.97 -9.74 5.83
N LYS A 28 7.53 -8.52 5.90
CA LYS A 28 8.98 -8.31 5.96
C LYS A 28 9.58 -8.91 7.23
N GLU A 29 8.98 -8.67 8.39
CA GLU A 29 9.44 -9.25 9.67
C GLU A 29 9.37 -10.78 9.62
N ALA A 30 8.30 -11.35 9.07
CA ALA A 30 8.16 -12.79 8.89
C ALA A 30 9.22 -13.37 7.95
N ALA A 31 9.51 -12.71 6.82
CA ALA A 31 10.56 -13.12 5.89
C ALA A 31 11.95 -13.08 6.55
N ILE A 32 12.25 -12.02 7.30
CA ILE A 32 13.50 -11.93 8.07
C ILE A 32 13.61 -13.08 9.08
N SER A 33 12.54 -13.37 9.82
CA SER A 33 12.52 -14.48 10.77
C SER A 33 12.74 -15.83 10.09
N ARG A 34 12.14 -16.06 8.91
CA ARG A 34 12.36 -17.29 8.13
C ARG A 34 13.82 -17.42 7.68
N MET A 35 14.43 -16.34 7.20
CA MET A 35 15.86 -16.33 6.82
C MET A 35 16.76 -16.66 8.02
N GLN A 36 16.46 -16.09 9.20
CA GLN A 36 17.18 -16.40 10.45
C GLN A 36 17.05 -17.88 10.85
N ASN A 37 15.93 -18.51 10.51
CA ASN A 37 15.66 -19.93 10.75
C ASN A 37 16.11 -20.85 9.59
N GLY A 38 16.86 -20.34 8.61
CA GLY A 38 17.49 -21.14 7.57
C GLY A 38 16.70 -21.30 6.27
N SER A 39 15.69 -20.46 6.00
CA SER A 39 15.05 -20.43 4.68
C SER A 39 16.00 -19.92 3.59
N ASP A 40 15.71 -20.25 2.32
CA ASP A 40 16.53 -19.78 1.19
C ASP A 40 16.37 -18.27 1.00
N VAL A 41 17.42 -17.52 1.33
CA VAL A 41 17.52 -16.07 1.17
C VAL A 41 17.18 -15.63 -0.26
N LYS A 42 17.54 -16.42 -1.28
CA LYS A 42 17.25 -16.08 -2.68
C LYS A 42 15.74 -16.08 -2.99
N SER A 43 14.94 -16.77 -2.19
CA SER A 43 13.47 -16.78 -2.29
C SER A 43 12.81 -15.69 -1.43
N GLU A 44 13.37 -15.39 -0.25
CA GLU A 44 12.81 -14.40 0.68
C GLU A 44 13.04 -12.94 0.22
N LEU A 45 14.18 -12.64 -0.41
CA LEU A 45 14.45 -11.28 -0.90
C LEU A 45 13.43 -10.84 -1.98
N PRO A 46 13.15 -11.63 -3.04
CA PRO A 46 12.08 -11.29 -4.00
C PRO A 46 10.69 -11.21 -3.37
N TYR A 47 10.42 -11.99 -2.32
CA TYR A 47 9.14 -11.90 -1.60
C TYR A 47 8.97 -10.55 -0.90
N ILE A 48 10.03 -10.07 -0.22
CA ILE A 48 10.04 -8.75 0.43
C ILE A 48 9.87 -7.65 -0.62
N ASP A 49 10.59 -7.72 -1.74
CA ASP A 49 10.48 -6.75 -2.83
C ASP A 49 9.09 -6.74 -3.46
N PHE A 50 8.48 -7.93 -3.65
CA PHE A 50 7.11 -8.04 -4.11
C PHE A 50 6.12 -7.35 -3.15
N ALA A 51 6.23 -7.60 -1.84
CA ALA A 51 5.37 -6.96 -0.84
C ALA A 51 5.53 -5.43 -0.84
N LYS A 52 6.75 -4.93 -1.06
CA LYS A 52 7.03 -3.50 -1.21
C LYS A 52 6.36 -2.92 -2.47
N HIS A 53 6.46 -3.60 -3.60
CA HIS A 53 5.80 -3.15 -4.83
C HIS A 53 4.27 -3.11 -4.70
N LEU A 54 3.67 -4.09 -4.01
CA LEU A 54 2.24 -4.06 -3.72
C LEU A 54 1.83 -2.85 -2.87
N GLU A 55 2.62 -2.49 -1.87
CA GLU A 55 2.35 -1.30 -1.06
C GLU A 55 2.48 0.00 -1.87
N HIS A 56 3.50 0.14 -2.73
CA HIS A 56 3.60 1.30 -3.62
C HIS A 56 2.37 1.45 -4.55
N ILE A 57 1.77 0.34 -5.00
CA ILE A 57 0.52 0.39 -5.78
C ILE A 57 -0.64 0.96 -4.92
N GLY A 58 -0.69 0.59 -3.63
CA GLY A 58 -1.63 1.16 -2.66
C GLY A 58 -1.46 2.68 -2.52
N ASP A 59 -0.22 3.15 -2.33
CA ASP A 59 0.08 4.56 -2.20
C ASP A 59 -0.32 5.34 -3.46
N HIS A 60 0.01 4.81 -4.65
CA HIS A 60 -0.43 5.40 -5.91
C HIS A 60 -1.97 5.47 -6.04
N ALA A 61 -2.69 4.45 -5.57
CA ALA A 61 -4.14 4.46 -5.55
C ALA A 61 -4.70 5.53 -4.58
N LEU A 62 -4.08 5.72 -3.41
CA LEU A 62 -4.44 6.78 -2.47
C LEU A 62 -4.18 8.18 -3.08
N ASN A 63 -3.04 8.38 -3.73
CA ASN A 63 -2.70 9.63 -4.39
C ASN A 63 -3.74 10.01 -5.46
N ILE A 64 -4.18 9.05 -6.26
CA ILE A 64 -5.27 9.26 -7.24
C ILE A 64 -6.58 9.62 -6.53
N ALA A 65 -6.93 8.93 -5.44
CA ALA A 65 -8.14 9.22 -4.67
C ALA A 65 -8.14 10.65 -4.10
N GLN A 66 -6.99 11.11 -3.59
CA GLN A 66 -6.79 12.47 -3.11
C GLN A 66 -6.91 13.49 -4.25
N ALA A 67 -6.29 13.24 -5.41
CA ALA A 67 -6.41 14.10 -6.58
C ALA A 67 -7.87 14.26 -7.05
N LEU A 68 -8.63 13.16 -7.12
CA LEU A 68 -10.05 13.16 -7.48
C LEU A 68 -10.92 13.95 -6.49
N ARG A 69 -10.52 14.05 -5.22
CA ARG A 69 -11.18 14.90 -4.24
C ARG A 69 -10.87 16.38 -4.47
N LEU A 70 -9.61 16.70 -4.76
CA LEU A 70 -9.11 18.08 -4.91
C LEU A 70 -9.63 18.81 -6.16
N ILE A 71 -9.96 18.08 -7.24
CA ILE A 71 -10.51 18.66 -8.49
C ILE A 71 -11.76 19.53 -8.26
N LYS A 72 -12.50 19.34 -7.15
CA LYS A 72 -13.67 20.18 -6.82
C LYS A 72 -13.35 21.50 -6.10
N TYR A 73 -12.20 21.62 -5.42
CA TYR A 73 -11.89 22.81 -4.61
C TYR A 73 -11.27 23.98 -5.40
N LYS A 74 -10.94 23.76 -6.68
CA LYS A 74 -10.35 24.76 -7.58
C LYS A 74 -11.35 25.38 -8.58
N ASN A 75 -12.64 25.04 -8.48
CA ASN A 75 -13.71 25.59 -9.33
C ASN A 75 -14.83 26.18 -8.47
#